data_AF-A0AAW8DJD2-F1
#
_entry.id   AF-A0AAW8DJD2-F1
#
_cell.length_a   1.000
_cell.length_b   1.000
_cell.length_c   1.000
_cell.angle_alpha   90.00
_cell.angle_beta   90.00
_cell.angle_gamma   90.00
#
_symmetry.space_group_name_H-M   'P 1'
#
loop_
_entity.id
_entity.type
_entity.pdbx_description
1 polymer ?
#
loop_
_entity_poly.entity_id
_entity_poly.type
_entity_poly.pdbx_seq_one_letter_code
_entity_poly.pdbx_strand_id
1 'polypeptide(L)'
;MTTESQGDLPPKTHGNAFRRIIRGIRPATNNSEPRKRRLPRWVSLTGAVSMLCVACLFVGLILGWVLRGSLFTDESVATDKPSQSPGVEAKATLPMPDVRGLSEADARQVLADAGYDASIVKVSKTPSVVSAGTVAAQDPVAGTMQPVSITLSLPSPAVMPEIVGKDVGEASKSLAALGAQPIVKRIFDAKAGPGSVISTDPASGSPLTAAPTLTVASTPASSPLSALKGTGSCGSVTSGSVNGTAITTGVRCAGYSKEETTFWILGRGLSRLKGVVGIDDSSNSKARVKVTITADGKPLVDQEISYGQSVNLDADVSGVLRLELKVSDANAGTGSNSSSNETPYLTIGNAVLLGSEEAVAALGLTP
;
A
#
# COMPACT_ATOMS: atom_id res chain seq x y z
N MET A 1 74.60 -47.68 6.45
CA MET A 1 73.91 -46.49 6.96
C MET A 1 72.42 -46.73 6.73
N THR A 2 71.67 -47.54 7.51
CA THR A 2 71.73 -47.88 8.96
C THR A 2 71.67 -46.63 9.84
N THR A 3 70.73 -46.44 10.78
CA THR A 3 69.67 -47.29 11.42
C THR A 3 68.31 -46.52 11.41
N GLU A 4 67.09 -47.03 11.60
CA GLU A 4 66.49 -48.11 12.45
C GLU A 4 66.25 -47.74 13.94
N SER A 5 65.20 -48.32 14.55
CA SER A 5 64.54 -48.03 15.86
C SER A 5 63.41 -46.97 15.77
N GLN A 6 62.12 -47.17 16.11
CA GLN A 6 61.42 -48.03 17.10
C GLN A 6 61.68 -47.56 18.56
N GLY A 7 60.72 -47.23 19.44
CA GLY A 7 59.26 -47.04 19.33
C GLY A 7 58.60 -47.36 20.70
N ASP A 8 57.58 -46.63 21.20
CA ASP A 8 56.84 -47.08 22.41
C ASP A 8 55.48 -46.38 22.72
N LEU A 9 54.62 -47.07 23.49
CA LEU A 9 53.28 -46.68 24.01
C LEU A 9 52.74 -47.80 24.95
N PRO A 10 51.86 -47.55 25.95
CA PRO A 10 51.86 -46.58 27.05
C PRO A 10 51.71 -47.28 28.44
N PRO A 11 51.39 -46.55 29.52
CA PRO A 11 50.27 -46.97 30.40
C PRO A 11 49.30 -45.79 30.71
N LYS A 12 47.98 -45.94 30.95
CA LYS A 12 47.24 -46.68 32.02
C LYS A 12 47.66 -46.22 33.43
N THR A 13 46.81 -45.90 34.42
CA THR A 13 45.33 -45.84 34.60
C THR A 13 45.04 -44.85 35.79
N HIS A 14 43.83 -44.50 36.26
CA HIS A 14 42.48 -45.09 36.16
C HIS A 14 41.43 -44.00 35.75
N GLY A 15 40.20 -43.78 36.26
CA GLY A 15 39.37 -44.28 37.39
C GLY A 15 39.36 -43.34 38.61
N ASN A 16 38.24 -43.03 39.30
CA ASN A 16 36.84 -43.42 39.10
C ASN A 16 35.82 -42.29 39.46
N ALA A 17 34.87 -42.08 38.54
CA ALA A 17 33.40 -42.00 38.68
C ALA A 17 32.71 -41.58 40.01
N PHE A 18 31.53 -40.94 39.90
CA PHE A 18 30.30 -41.45 40.57
C PHE A 18 28.96 -41.01 39.90
N ARG A 19 28.29 -41.99 39.27
CA ARG A 19 26.83 -42.26 39.17
C ARG A 19 25.78 -41.14 38.93
N ARG A 20 25.11 -41.30 37.78
CA ARG A 20 23.64 -41.48 37.58
C ARG A 20 22.64 -40.62 38.38
N ILE A 21 21.80 -39.90 37.63
CA ILE A 21 20.32 -40.02 37.74
C ILE A 21 19.74 -40.24 36.33
N ILE A 22 18.84 -41.21 36.16
CA ILE A 22 18.03 -41.40 34.95
C ILE A 22 16.55 -41.47 35.36
N ARG A 23 15.77 -40.50 34.90
CA ARG A 23 14.29 -40.42 34.81
C ARG A 23 14.01 -39.05 34.16
N GLY A 24 13.41 -38.90 32.97
CA GLY A 24 12.81 -39.87 32.08
C GLY A 24 11.29 -39.70 32.00
N ILE A 25 10.82 -38.73 31.21
CA ILE A 25 9.42 -38.55 30.79
C ILE A 25 9.40 -38.02 29.33
N ARG A 26 8.81 -38.85 28.45
CA ARG A 26 8.07 -38.59 27.19
C ARG A 26 8.53 -37.48 26.20
N PRO A 27 8.60 -37.76 24.89
CA PRO A 27 8.65 -36.71 23.87
C PRO A 27 7.32 -35.95 23.79
N ALA A 28 7.37 -34.65 23.54
CA ALA A 28 6.18 -33.81 23.40
C ALA A 28 5.59 -33.91 21.98
N THR A 29 4.76 -34.92 21.73
CA THR A 29 3.91 -35.01 20.54
C THR A 29 2.81 -33.95 20.60
N ASN A 30 3.13 -32.71 20.23
CA ASN A 30 2.14 -31.64 20.18
C ASN A 30 1.29 -31.76 18.91
N ASN A 31 0.26 -32.60 18.96
CA ASN A 31 -0.76 -32.70 17.92
C ASN A 31 -1.45 -31.33 17.76
N SER A 32 -1.17 -30.64 16.66
CA SER A 32 -1.89 -29.45 16.23
C SER A 32 -3.26 -29.81 15.65
N GLU A 33 -4.13 -30.41 16.49
CA GLU A 33 -5.53 -30.62 16.13
C GLU A 33 -6.17 -29.28 15.72
N PRO A 34 -6.97 -29.25 14.64
CA PRO A 34 -7.61 -28.02 14.18
C PRO A 34 -8.62 -27.56 15.24
N ARG A 35 -8.20 -26.56 16.03
CA ARG A 35 -8.93 -25.99 17.17
C ARG A 35 -10.29 -25.43 16.73
N LYS A 36 -11.32 -26.29 16.68
CA LYS A 36 -12.68 -25.97 16.23
C LYS A 36 -13.20 -24.72 16.96
N ARG A 37 -13.18 -23.58 16.26
CA ARG A 37 -13.72 -22.32 16.78
C ARG A 37 -15.21 -22.52 17.06
N ARG A 38 -15.59 -22.56 18.34
CA ARG A 38 -17.00 -22.47 18.73
C ARG A 38 -17.50 -21.08 18.34
N LEU A 39 -18.43 -21.00 17.39
CA LEU A 39 -19.08 -19.72 17.06
C LEU A 39 -19.87 -19.22 18.29
N PRO A 40 -19.93 -17.89 18.51
CA PRO A 40 -20.73 -17.32 19.59
C PRO A 40 -22.23 -17.58 19.37
N ARG A 41 -22.96 -17.78 20.48
CA ARG A 41 -24.38 -18.22 20.52
C ARG A 41 -25.39 -17.11 20.13
N TRP A 42 -25.04 -16.24 19.19
CA TRP A 42 -25.86 -15.12 18.71
C TRP A 42 -26.28 -15.23 17.23
N VAL A 43 -25.70 -16.19 16.49
CA VAL A 43 -26.01 -16.40 15.05
C VAL A 43 -27.31 -17.20 14.83
N SER A 44 -27.90 -17.77 15.89
CA SER A 44 -29.01 -18.73 15.79
C SER A 44 -30.43 -18.14 15.74
N LEU A 45 -30.59 -16.81 15.58
CA LEU A 45 -31.92 -16.17 15.55
C LEU A 45 -32.32 -15.62 14.18
N THR A 46 -31.37 -15.28 13.29
CA THR A 46 -31.66 -14.73 11.95
C THR A 46 -31.98 -15.80 10.91
N GLY A 47 -31.37 -16.98 11.01
CA GLY A 47 -31.58 -18.07 10.04
C GLY A 47 -33.00 -18.67 10.04
N ALA A 48 -33.66 -18.70 11.20
CA ALA A 48 -34.99 -19.30 11.34
C ALA A 48 -36.09 -18.52 10.60
N VAL A 49 -36.03 -17.18 10.63
CA VAL A 49 -37.00 -16.30 9.97
C VAL A 49 -36.84 -16.38 8.44
N SER A 50 -35.60 -16.43 7.94
CA SER A 50 -35.32 -16.52 6.51
C SER A 50 -35.87 -17.80 5.88
N MET A 51 -35.71 -18.96 6.55
CA MET A 51 -36.27 -20.24 6.09
C MET A 51 -37.81 -20.20 5.98
N LEU A 52 -38.49 -19.55 6.94
CA LEU A 52 -39.95 -19.48 6.94
C LEU A 52 -40.48 -18.69 5.73
N CYS A 53 -39.86 -17.55 5.41
CA CYS A 53 -40.27 -16.71 4.28
C CYS A 53 -40.09 -17.42 2.91
N VAL A 54 -39.01 -18.22 2.75
CA VAL A 54 -38.79 -18.98 1.51
C VAL A 54 -39.83 -20.09 1.35
N ALA A 55 -40.22 -20.77 2.43
CA ALA A 55 -41.25 -21.82 2.37
C ALA A 55 -42.62 -21.27 1.91
N CYS A 56 -43.03 -20.10 2.41
CA CYS A 56 -44.31 -19.47 2.04
C CYS A 56 -44.42 -19.14 0.53
N LEU A 57 -43.31 -18.72 -0.11
CA LEU A 57 -43.32 -18.31 -1.52
C LEU A 57 -43.55 -19.48 -2.49
N PHE A 58 -43.10 -20.70 -2.16
CA PHE A 58 -43.30 -21.87 -3.02
C PHE A 58 -44.71 -22.48 -2.92
N VAL A 59 -45.40 -22.31 -1.79
CA VAL A 59 -46.79 -22.80 -1.64
C VAL A 59 -47.78 -21.98 -2.49
N GLY A 60 -47.59 -20.66 -2.58
CA GLY A 60 -48.48 -19.77 -3.34
C GLY A 60 -48.50 -20.04 -4.84
N LEU A 61 -47.36 -20.42 -5.43
CA LEU A 61 -47.24 -20.66 -6.88
C LEU A 61 -47.95 -21.94 -7.36
N ILE A 62 -48.11 -22.94 -6.49
CA ILE A 62 -48.73 -24.22 -6.87
C ILE A 62 -50.26 -24.12 -6.84
N LEU A 63 -50.84 -23.43 -5.85
CA LEU A 63 -52.29 -23.22 -5.77
C LEU A 63 -52.85 -22.38 -6.92
N GLY A 64 -52.10 -21.39 -7.41
CA GLY A 64 -52.52 -20.50 -8.49
C GLY A 64 -52.71 -21.17 -9.86
N TRP A 65 -52.10 -22.33 -10.10
CA TRP A 65 -52.22 -23.05 -11.38
C TRP A 65 -53.32 -24.13 -11.41
N VAL A 66 -53.80 -24.59 -10.25
CA VAL A 66 -54.79 -25.69 -10.16
C VAL A 66 -56.24 -25.19 -10.17
N LEU A 67 -56.50 -23.95 -9.72
CA LEU A 67 -57.85 -23.39 -9.56
C LEU A 67 -58.40 -22.61 -10.78
N ARG A 68 -57.73 -22.67 -11.94
CA ARG A 68 -58.14 -21.95 -13.16
C ARG A 68 -59.24 -22.64 -13.98
N GLY A 69 -59.75 -23.79 -13.53
CA GLY A 69 -60.52 -24.72 -14.39
C GLY A 69 -62.05 -24.81 -14.21
N SER A 70 -62.67 -24.11 -13.25
CA SER A 70 -64.00 -24.55 -12.75
C SER A 70 -64.96 -23.48 -12.21
N LEU A 71 -64.94 -22.24 -12.73
CA LEU A 71 -65.86 -21.17 -12.30
C LEU A 71 -66.52 -20.35 -13.43
N PHE A 72 -66.47 -20.83 -14.68
CA PHE A 72 -67.27 -20.27 -15.76
C PHE A 72 -68.10 -21.37 -16.41
N THR A 73 -69.41 -21.31 -16.16
CA THR A 73 -70.44 -22.12 -16.80
C THR A 73 -71.52 -21.14 -17.26
N ASP A 74 -72.02 -21.29 -18.48
CA ASP A 74 -73.06 -20.41 -19.03
C ASP A 74 -74.36 -20.48 -18.23
N GLU A 75 -75.03 -19.34 -18.07
CA GLU A 75 -76.49 -19.29 -18.12
C GLU A 75 -76.94 -18.00 -18.81
N SER A 76 -78.16 -17.99 -19.36
CA SER A 76 -78.45 -17.29 -20.61
C SER A 76 -79.72 -16.43 -20.62
N VAL A 77 -79.68 -15.37 -21.43
CA VAL A 77 -80.84 -14.65 -22.04
C VAL A 77 -81.79 -13.87 -21.11
N ALA A 78 -81.74 -12.54 -21.26
CA ALA A 78 -82.94 -11.70 -21.36
C ALA A 78 -82.63 -10.48 -22.27
N THR A 79 -83.58 -10.04 -23.09
CA THR A 79 -83.41 -8.99 -24.12
C THR A 79 -84.07 -7.65 -23.76
N ASP A 80 -83.41 -6.53 -24.05
CA ASP A 80 -84.05 -5.39 -24.74
C ASP A 80 -83.02 -4.56 -25.56
N LYS A 81 -83.51 -3.54 -26.27
CA LYS A 81 -82.93 -2.82 -27.42
C LYS A 81 -81.55 -2.18 -27.26
N PRO A 82 -80.85 -1.96 -28.40
CA PRO A 82 -79.77 -0.98 -28.49
C PRO A 82 -80.31 0.45 -28.37
N SER A 83 -79.70 1.26 -27.50
CA SER A 83 -79.84 2.72 -27.50
C SER A 83 -78.46 3.34 -27.72
N GLN A 84 -78.35 4.29 -28.65
CA GLN A 84 -77.09 4.94 -29.01
C GLN A 84 -76.85 6.23 -28.23
N SER A 85 -75.56 6.58 -28.11
CA SER A 85 -75.04 7.92 -27.82
C SER A 85 -75.19 8.44 -26.37
N PRO A 86 -74.35 9.40 -25.92
CA PRO A 86 -73.15 9.94 -26.56
C PRO A 86 -71.84 9.43 -25.94
N GLY A 87 -70.72 9.70 -26.61
CA GLY A 87 -69.39 9.32 -26.11
C GLY A 87 -68.99 10.11 -24.86
N VAL A 88 -68.52 9.40 -23.83
CA VAL A 88 -67.63 9.99 -22.84
C VAL A 88 -66.26 10.10 -23.48
N GLU A 89 -65.70 11.32 -23.55
CA GLU A 89 -64.28 11.49 -23.84
C GLU A 89 -63.48 10.86 -22.70
N ALA A 90 -63.03 9.62 -22.90
CA ALA A 90 -62.09 8.96 -22.00
C ALA A 90 -60.75 9.70 -22.10
N LYS A 91 -60.59 10.74 -21.25
CA LYS A 91 -59.40 11.61 -21.16
C LYS A 91 -58.15 10.76 -21.31
N ALA A 92 -57.47 10.88 -22.46
CA ALA A 92 -56.44 9.95 -22.89
C ALA A 92 -55.36 9.81 -21.82
N THR A 93 -55.42 8.69 -21.09
CA THR A 93 -54.54 8.45 -19.94
C THR A 93 -53.29 7.81 -20.49
N LEU A 94 -52.38 8.66 -20.95
CA LEU A 94 -51.12 8.23 -21.55
C LEU A 94 -50.32 7.43 -20.50
N PRO A 95 -49.93 6.17 -20.82
CA PRO A 95 -49.01 5.40 -20.01
C PRO A 95 -47.57 5.79 -20.35
N MET A 96 -46.68 5.80 -19.36
CA MET A 96 -45.25 6.03 -19.57
C MET A 96 -44.64 4.84 -20.34
N PRO A 97 -44.02 5.03 -21.52
CA PRO A 97 -43.34 3.96 -22.24
C PRO A 97 -42.08 3.50 -21.49
N ASP A 98 -41.54 2.34 -21.86
CA ASP A 98 -40.17 1.96 -21.49
C ASP A 98 -39.23 2.42 -22.61
N VAL A 99 -38.38 3.40 -22.30
CA VAL A 99 -37.37 3.95 -23.22
C VAL A 99 -35.94 3.61 -22.78
N ARG A 100 -35.78 2.74 -21.77
CA ARG A 100 -34.45 2.29 -21.31
C ARG A 100 -33.75 1.49 -22.41
N GLY A 101 -32.45 1.70 -22.56
CA GLY A 101 -31.65 1.09 -23.63
C GLY A 101 -31.78 1.74 -25.01
N LEU A 102 -32.73 2.65 -25.23
CA LEU A 102 -32.82 3.47 -26.45
C LEU A 102 -31.78 4.62 -26.43
N SER A 103 -31.45 5.19 -27.59
CA SER A 103 -30.63 6.43 -27.64
C SER A 103 -31.44 7.65 -27.17
N GLU A 104 -30.79 8.80 -26.96
CA GLU A 104 -31.52 10.04 -26.62
C GLU A 104 -32.53 10.45 -27.71
N ALA A 105 -32.19 10.21 -28.99
CA ALA A 105 -33.07 10.55 -30.11
C ALA A 105 -34.28 9.61 -30.16
N ASP A 106 -34.04 8.29 -30.11
CA ASP A 106 -35.10 7.28 -30.17
C ASP A 106 -36.04 7.37 -28.95
N ALA A 107 -35.48 7.61 -27.75
CA ALA A 107 -36.28 7.82 -26.54
C ALA A 107 -37.16 9.07 -26.63
N ARG A 108 -36.66 10.17 -27.21
CA ARG A 108 -37.47 11.38 -27.46
C ARG A 108 -38.56 11.11 -28.51
N GLN A 109 -38.27 10.34 -29.56
CA GLN A 109 -39.25 9.98 -30.58
C GLN A 109 -40.37 9.11 -29.98
N VAL A 110 -40.03 8.04 -29.25
CA VAL A 110 -41.02 7.16 -28.59
C VAL A 110 -41.89 7.93 -27.58
N LEU A 111 -41.36 8.94 -26.90
CA LEU A 111 -42.15 9.81 -26.02
C LEU A 111 -43.09 10.75 -26.81
N ALA A 112 -42.62 11.32 -27.93
CA ALA A 112 -43.45 12.14 -28.80
C ALA A 112 -44.58 11.33 -29.47
N ASP A 113 -44.27 10.13 -29.96
CA ASP A 113 -45.24 9.19 -30.56
C ASP A 113 -46.29 8.71 -29.52
N ALA A 114 -45.89 8.61 -28.25
CA ALA A 114 -46.78 8.33 -27.12
C ALA A 114 -47.56 9.56 -26.62
N GLY A 115 -47.43 10.72 -27.28
CA GLY A 115 -48.20 11.93 -26.99
C GLY A 115 -47.63 12.84 -25.89
N TYR A 116 -46.37 12.69 -25.49
CA TYR A 116 -45.74 13.54 -24.49
C TYR A 116 -45.09 14.79 -25.11
N ASP A 117 -45.33 15.93 -24.47
CA ASP A 117 -44.72 17.20 -24.86
C ASP A 117 -43.21 17.22 -24.54
N ALA A 118 -42.39 17.69 -25.47
CA ALA A 118 -40.93 17.74 -25.30
C ALA A 118 -40.47 18.61 -24.12
N SER A 119 -41.27 19.60 -23.69
CA SER A 119 -40.97 20.49 -22.55
C SER A 119 -41.00 19.80 -21.19
N ILE A 120 -41.74 18.69 -21.05
CA ILE A 120 -41.74 17.90 -19.81
C ILE A 120 -40.58 16.89 -19.73
N VAL A 121 -39.83 16.69 -20.83
CA VAL A 121 -38.76 15.69 -20.95
C VAL A 121 -37.38 16.30 -20.67
N LYS A 122 -36.91 16.11 -19.44
CA LYS A 122 -35.57 16.50 -18.98
C LYS A 122 -34.58 15.37 -19.24
N VAL A 123 -33.37 15.72 -19.65
CA VAL A 123 -32.25 14.78 -19.82
C VAL A 123 -31.15 15.14 -18.83
N SER A 124 -30.82 14.20 -17.94
CA SER A 124 -29.69 14.28 -17.02
C SER A 124 -28.53 13.47 -17.60
N LYS A 125 -27.32 14.04 -17.61
CA LYS A 125 -26.11 13.38 -18.13
C LYS A 125 -25.06 13.22 -17.02
N THR A 126 -24.64 11.98 -16.79
CA THR A 126 -23.70 11.62 -15.72
C THR A 126 -22.41 11.06 -16.32
N PRO A 127 -21.22 11.60 -16.01
CA PRO A 127 -19.94 11.07 -16.44
C PRO A 127 -19.74 9.59 -16.03
N SER A 128 -19.51 8.71 -17.00
CA SER A 128 -19.31 7.26 -16.81
C SER A 128 -18.40 6.69 -17.89
N VAL A 129 -17.59 5.69 -17.53
CA VAL A 129 -16.92 4.79 -18.50
C VAL A 129 -17.75 3.56 -18.85
N VAL A 130 -18.76 3.24 -18.04
CA VAL A 130 -19.67 2.11 -18.24
C VAL A 130 -20.78 2.56 -19.20
N SER A 131 -20.73 2.00 -20.43
CA SER A 131 -21.72 2.13 -21.52
C SER A 131 -22.24 3.55 -21.78
N ALA A 132 -21.59 4.32 -22.67
CA ALA A 132 -22.11 5.62 -23.09
C ALA A 132 -23.22 5.50 -24.17
N GLY A 133 -24.20 6.40 -24.15
CA GLY A 133 -25.06 6.69 -25.32
C GLY A 133 -26.53 6.27 -25.26
N THR A 134 -26.97 5.46 -24.29
CA THR A 134 -28.38 5.01 -24.15
C THR A 134 -29.00 5.39 -22.81
N VAL A 135 -30.34 5.42 -22.72
CA VAL A 135 -31.07 5.71 -21.48
C VAL A 135 -30.82 4.59 -20.46
N ALA A 136 -30.05 4.88 -19.40
CA ALA A 136 -29.75 3.93 -18.34
C ALA A 136 -30.89 3.81 -17.31
N ALA A 137 -31.58 4.92 -17.03
CA ALA A 137 -32.78 4.95 -16.20
C ALA A 137 -33.76 6.02 -16.68
N GLN A 138 -35.04 5.82 -16.36
CA GLN A 138 -36.11 6.80 -16.56
C GLN A 138 -36.86 7.00 -15.25
N ASP A 139 -37.37 8.20 -15.04
CA ASP A 139 -38.28 8.55 -13.95
C ASP A 139 -39.43 9.40 -14.52
N PRO A 140 -40.70 9.00 -14.37
CA PRO A 140 -41.17 7.80 -13.69
C PRO A 140 -40.98 6.51 -14.52
N VAL A 141 -41.20 5.38 -13.85
CA VAL A 141 -41.08 4.04 -14.44
C VAL A 141 -42.17 3.79 -15.49
N ALA A 142 -41.88 2.89 -16.43
CA ALA A 142 -42.83 2.47 -17.46
C ALA A 142 -44.15 1.95 -16.84
N GLY A 143 -45.27 2.26 -17.47
CA GLY A 143 -46.61 1.99 -16.96
C GLY A 143 -47.14 3.01 -15.94
N THR A 144 -46.39 4.07 -15.61
CA THR A 144 -46.92 5.20 -14.81
C THR A 144 -47.91 6.01 -15.65
N MET A 145 -49.06 6.40 -15.08
CA MET A 145 -50.12 7.11 -15.78
C MET A 145 -49.97 8.64 -15.67
N GLN A 146 -50.19 9.37 -16.78
CA GLN A 146 -50.19 10.85 -16.84
C GLN A 146 -48.99 11.52 -16.11
N PRO A 147 -47.73 11.17 -16.44
CA PRO A 147 -46.54 11.79 -15.84
C PRO A 147 -46.48 13.31 -16.09
N VAL A 148 -46.31 14.10 -15.03
CA VAL A 148 -46.21 15.58 -15.09
C VAL A 148 -44.81 16.05 -15.51
N SER A 149 -43.80 15.23 -15.28
CA SER A 149 -42.43 15.44 -15.75
C SER A 149 -41.74 14.11 -15.98
N ILE A 150 -40.87 14.04 -16.99
CA ILE A 150 -40.08 12.86 -17.33
C ILE A 150 -38.60 13.23 -17.24
N THR A 151 -37.81 12.42 -16.52
CA THR A 151 -36.36 12.56 -16.45
C THR A 151 -35.71 11.31 -17.04
N LEU A 152 -34.93 11.49 -18.11
CA LEU A 152 -34.10 10.44 -18.69
C LEU A 152 -32.67 10.60 -18.19
N SER A 153 -32.12 9.56 -17.56
CA SER A 153 -30.75 9.53 -17.05
C SER A 153 -29.84 8.80 -18.04
N LEU A 154 -28.93 9.54 -18.66
CA LEU A 154 -28.00 9.04 -19.66
C LEU A 154 -26.54 9.11 -19.14
N PRO A 155 -25.72 8.09 -19.40
CA PRO A 155 -24.28 8.14 -19.22
C PRO A 155 -23.62 8.95 -20.34
N SER A 156 -22.77 9.91 -19.96
CA SER A 156 -21.90 10.67 -20.86
C SER A 156 -20.44 10.24 -20.68
N PRO A 157 -19.58 10.33 -21.72
CA PRO A 157 -18.17 9.97 -21.61
C PRO A 157 -17.46 10.68 -20.43
N ALA A 158 -16.82 9.91 -19.56
CA ALA A 158 -15.99 10.45 -18.49
C ALA A 158 -14.64 10.98 -19.01
N VAL A 159 -14.06 11.90 -18.25
CA VAL A 159 -12.75 12.52 -18.50
C VAL A 159 -11.85 12.25 -17.29
N MET A 160 -10.55 12.03 -17.51
CA MET A 160 -9.56 11.79 -16.46
C MET A 160 -9.47 13.00 -15.53
N PRO A 161 -9.81 12.87 -14.23
CA PRO A 161 -9.71 13.96 -13.27
C PRO A 161 -8.26 14.27 -12.88
N GLU A 162 -8.03 15.45 -12.34
CA GLU A 162 -6.73 15.85 -11.79
C GLU A 162 -6.47 15.15 -10.44
N ILE A 163 -5.71 14.05 -10.52
CA ILE A 163 -5.40 13.15 -9.39
C ILE A 163 -3.89 12.92 -9.17
N VAL A 164 -3.04 13.60 -9.94
CA VAL A 164 -1.59 13.63 -9.70
C VAL A 164 -1.30 14.35 -8.37
N GLY A 165 -0.29 13.87 -7.63
CA GLY A 165 0.05 14.36 -6.28
C GLY A 165 -0.88 13.87 -5.16
N LYS A 166 -2.07 13.35 -5.47
CA LYS A 166 -3.01 12.79 -4.47
C LYS A 166 -2.57 11.42 -3.99
N ASP A 167 -3.08 11.01 -2.82
CA ASP A 167 -2.97 9.61 -2.36
C ASP A 167 -3.69 8.65 -3.32
N VAL A 168 -3.08 7.50 -3.57
CA VAL A 168 -3.63 6.44 -4.43
C VAL A 168 -5.00 5.95 -3.97
N GLY A 169 -5.30 5.97 -2.66
CA GLY A 169 -6.61 5.62 -2.11
C GLY A 169 -7.70 6.66 -2.36
N GLU A 170 -7.37 7.95 -2.43
CA GLU A 170 -8.30 9.01 -2.87
C GLU A 170 -8.49 8.97 -4.38
N ALA A 171 -7.39 8.88 -5.14
CA ALA A 171 -7.39 8.78 -6.60
C ALA A 171 -8.22 7.59 -7.08
N SER A 172 -8.04 6.40 -6.48
CA SER A 172 -8.78 5.19 -6.86
C SER A 172 -10.28 5.29 -6.55
N LYS A 173 -10.68 5.96 -5.46
CA LYS A 173 -12.10 6.22 -5.16
C LYS A 173 -12.72 7.18 -6.17
N SER A 174 -11.96 8.20 -6.57
CA SER A 174 -12.39 9.21 -7.55
C SER A 174 -12.64 8.58 -8.92
N LEU A 175 -11.79 7.63 -9.33
CA LEU A 175 -11.96 6.86 -10.56
C LEU A 175 -13.08 5.80 -10.47
N ALA A 176 -13.19 5.11 -9.33
CA ALA A 176 -14.28 4.15 -9.11
C ALA A 176 -15.67 4.81 -9.14
N ALA A 177 -15.79 6.06 -8.69
CA ALA A 177 -17.02 6.84 -8.79
C ALA A 177 -17.43 7.17 -10.25
N LEU A 178 -16.48 7.12 -11.20
CA LEU A 178 -16.72 7.25 -12.64
C LEU A 178 -16.86 5.89 -13.34
N GLY A 179 -16.87 4.80 -12.58
CA GLY A 179 -16.96 3.41 -13.06
C GLY A 179 -15.62 2.77 -13.48
N ALA A 180 -14.49 3.46 -13.33
CA ALA A 180 -13.17 2.99 -13.76
C ALA A 180 -12.43 2.22 -12.66
N GLN A 181 -11.67 1.18 -13.06
CA GLN A 181 -10.89 0.32 -12.16
C GLN A 181 -9.39 0.50 -12.43
N PRO A 182 -8.68 1.36 -11.66
CA PRO A 182 -7.30 1.71 -11.97
C PRO A 182 -6.29 0.57 -11.74
N ILE A 183 -5.35 0.43 -12.68
CA ILE A 183 -4.17 -0.43 -12.58
C ILE A 183 -3.05 0.36 -11.88
N VAL A 184 -2.68 -0.04 -10.66
CA VAL A 184 -1.65 0.66 -9.87
C VAL A 184 -0.27 0.07 -10.16
N LYS A 185 0.56 0.81 -10.89
CA LYS A 185 2.00 0.53 -11.05
C LYS A 185 2.77 1.32 -9.98
N ARG A 186 3.61 0.64 -9.19
CA ARG A 186 4.49 1.31 -8.21
C ARG A 186 5.91 1.44 -8.75
N ILE A 187 6.52 2.60 -8.53
CA ILE A 187 7.95 2.89 -8.83
C ILE A 187 8.58 3.65 -7.67
N PHE A 188 9.90 3.64 -7.55
CA PHE A 188 10.60 4.55 -6.64
C PHE A 188 10.80 5.91 -7.32
N ASP A 189 10.45 6.99 -6.60
CA ASP A 189 10.77 8.38 -6.96
C ASP A 189 11.16 9.10 -5.68
N ALA A 190 12.36 9.72 -5.65
CA ALA A 190 12.88 10.42 -4.49
C ALA A 190 12.21 11.79 -4.22
N LYS A 191 11.41 12.29 -5.17
CA LYS A 191 10.70 13.58 -5.08
C LYS A 191 9.23 13.43 -4.67
N ALA A 192 8.66 12.24 -4.78
CA ALA A 192 7.26 11.95 -4.49
C ALA A 192 7.08 11.28 -3.12
N GLY A 193 6.02 11.62 -2.40
CA GLY A 193 5.71 10.99 -1.11
C GLY A 193 5.20 9.55 -1.32
N PRO A 194 5.68 8.54 -0.58
CA PRO A 194 5.20 7.16 -0.73
C PRO A 194 3.68 7.07 -0.65
N GLY A 195 3.06 6.48 -1.68
CA GLY A 195 1.59 6.43 -1.84
C GLY A 195 0.99 7.49 -2.76
N SER A 196 1.69 8.60 -3.07
CA SER A 196 1.18 9.63 -3.99
C SER A 196 1.24 9.19 -5.45
N VAL A 197 0.24 9.58 -6.25
CA VAL A 197 0.23 9.40 -7.72
C VAL A 197 1.26 10.34 -8.37
N ILE A 198 2.22 9.76 -9.09
CA ILE A 198 3.25 10.47 -9.85
C ILE A 198 2.72 10.86 -11.24
N SER A 199 2.01 9.95 -11.91
CA SER A 199 1.42 10.19 -13.23
C SER A 199 0.24 9.26 -13.52
N THR A 200 -0.57 9.61 -14.53
CA THR A 200 -1.71 8.82 -14.99
C THR A 200 -1.63 8.57 -16.49
N ASP A 201 -2.12 7.41 -16.92
CA ASP A 201 -2.36 7.08 -18.32
C ASP A 201 -3.81 6.56 -18.47
N PRO A 202 -4.72 7.27 -19.18
CA PRO A 202 -4.46 8.51 -19.91
C PRO A 202 -4.21 9.72 -18.98
N ALA A 203 -3.70 10.81 -19.53
CA ALA A 203 -3.37 12.03 -18.77
C ALA A 203 -4.63 12.81 -18.34
N SER A 204 -4.51 13.65 -17.30
CA SER A 204 -5.57 14.57 -16.86
C SER A 204 -6.19 15.35 -18.02
N GLY A 205 -7.52 15.48 -18.05
CA GLY A 205 -8.27 16.12 -19.14
C GLY A 205 -8.50 15.25 -20.39
N SER A 206 -7.89 14.07 -20.49
CA SER A 206 -8.13 13.11 -21.60
C SER A 206 -9.39 12.27 -21.36
N PRO A 207 -10.02 11.68 -22.39
CA PRO A 207 -11.12 10.72 -22.22
C PRO A 207 -10.72 9.56 -21.29
N LEU A 208 -11.56 9.25 -20.30
CA LEU A 208 -11.25 8.23 -19.29
C LEU A 208 -11.52 6.82 -19.82
N THR A 209 -10.57 5.90 -19.61
CA THR A 209 -10.71 4.48 -19.94
C THR A 209 -11.30 3.69 -18.76
N ALA A 210 -11.83 2.49 -19.04
CA ALA A 210 -12.35 1.60 -17.98
C ALA A 210 -11.26 1.08 -17.03
N ALA A 211 -10.01 1.02 -17.47
CA ALA A 211 -8.86 0.56 -16.69
C ALA A 211 -7.63 1.48 -16.92
N PRO A 212 -7.61 2.68 -16.32
CA PRO A 212 -6.49 3.61 -16.45
C PRO A 212 -5.30 3.15 -15.60
N THR A 213 -4.08 3.46 -16.02
CA THR A 213 -2.87 3.18 -15.23
C THR A 213 -2.55 4.37 -14.32
N LEU A 214 -2.34 4.09 -13.02
CA LEU A 214 -1.79 5.02 -12.05
C LEU A 214 -0.34 4.63 -11.78
N THR A 215 0.61 5.54 -12.07
CA THR A 215 2.00 5.40 -11.59
C THR A 215 2.08 6.04 -10.22
N VAL A 216 2.51 5.28 -9.21
CA VAL A 216 2.42 5.67 -7.80
C VAL A 216 3.77 5.48 -7.11
N ALA A 217 4.14 6.42 -6.25
CA ALA A 217 5.34 6.32 -5.43
C ALA A 217 5.29 5.10 -4.49
N SER A 218 6.36 4.30 -4.52
CA SER A 218 6.65 3.27 -3.54
C SER A 218 7.31 3.87 -2.29
N THR A 219 7.35 3.10 -1.20
CA THR A 219 8.34 3.33 -0.15
C THR A 219 9.76 3.10 -0.72
N PRO A 220 10.77 3.87 -0.31
CA PRO A 220 12.16 3.57 -0.66
C PRO A 220 12.55 2.18 -0.13
N ALA A 221 13.40 1.48 -0.87
CA ALA A 221 14.20 0.41 -0.30
C ALA A 221 15.29 1.01 0.60
N SER A 222 15.82 0.20 1.53
CA SER A 222 16.72 0.67 2.57
C SER A 222 17.78 -0.35 2.96
N SER A 223 19.03 0.08 3.12
CA SER A 223 20.11 -0.72 3.70
C SER A 223 20.88 0.11 4.74
N PRO A 224 21.23 -0.43 5.92
CA PRO A 224 22.02 0.30 6.90
C PRO A 224 23.47 0.44 6.44
N LEU A 225 24.08 1.61 6.67
CA LEU A 225 25.48 1.87 6.29
C LEU A 225 26.46 0.85 6.90
N SER A 226 26.14 0.32 8.09
CA SER A 226 26.90 -0.72 8.78
C SER A 226 26.86 -2.11 8.11
N ALA A 227 26.00 -2.32 7.10
CA ALA A 227 26.02 -3.55 6.28
C ALA A 227 26.99 -3.45 5.10
N LEU A 228 27.43 -2.24 4.72
CA LEU A 228 28.39 -2.05 3.63
C LEU A 228 29.82 -2.15 4.16
N LYS A 229 30.66 -2.93 3.47
CA LYS A 229 32.08 -3.04 3.79
C LYS A 229 32.79 -1.72 3.50
N GLY A 230 33.15 -0.98 4.55
CA GLY A 230 34.02 0.17 4.46
C GLY A 230 35.44 -0.24 4.06
N THR A 231 36.13 0.63 3.32
CA THR A 231 37.54 0.48 2.96
C THR A 231 38.34 1.63 3.54
N GLY A 232 39.31 1.33 4.40
CA GLY A 232 40.12 2.33 5.10
C GLY A 232 40.71 1.78 6.38
N SER A 233 41.05 2.67 7.31
CA SER A 233 41.65 2.37 8.61
C SER A 233 40.64 2.34 9.77
N CYS A 234 39.41 2.82 9.56
CA CYS A 234 38.33 2.77 10.56
C CYS A 234 36.98 2.31 9.94
N GLY A 235 35.89 2.35 10.71
CA GLY A 235 34.54 2.00 10.24
C GLY A 235 34.02 0.64 10.73
N SER A 236 34.41 0.22 11.93
CA SER A 236 33.91 -1.02 12.56
C SER A 236 32.42 -0.91 12.90
N VAL A 237 31.65 -1.97 12.70
CA VAL A 237 30.23 -2.02 13.11
C VAL A 237 30.13 -1.95 14.64
N THR A 238 29.17 -1.17 15.14
CA THR A 238 28.91 -1.04 16.59
C THR A 238 27.41 -0.95 16.91
N SER A 239 27.08 -1.21 18.16
CA SER A 239 25.90 -0.66 18.83
C SER A 239 26.35 0.27 19.97
N GLY A 240 25.44 1.00 20.61
CA GLY A 240 25.77 1.94 21.69
C GLY A 240 24.69 3.02 21.83
N SER A 241 25.11 4.23 22.17
CA SER A 241 24.27 5.42 22.05
C SER A 241 25.10 6.67 21.72
N VAL A 242 24.44 7.68 21.17
CA VAL A 242 24.99 9.03 20.95
C VAL A 242 23.96 10.01 21.50
N ASN A 243 24.37 10.88 22.41
CA ASN A 243 23.52 11.89 23.05
C ASN A 243 22.24 11.27 23.65
N GLY A 244 22.39 10.13 24.33
CA GLY A 244 21.28 9.36 24.93
C GLY A 244 20.38 8.62 23.93
N THR A 245 20.59 8.77 22.63
CA THR A 245 19.82 8.08 21.58
C THR A 245 20.44 6.73 21.27
N ALA A 246 19.69 5.64 21.47
CA ALA A 246 20.16 4.28 21.26
C ALA A 246 20.51 3.98 19.79
N ILE A 247 21.66 3.35 19.58
CA ILE A 247 22.20 2.96 18.27
C ILE A 247 22.20 1.43 18.17
N THR A 248 21.44 0.92 17.22
CA THR A 248 21.35 -0.52 16.92
C THR A 248 22.24 -0.91 15.74
N THR A 249 22.40 -0.01 14.77
CA THR A 249 23.24 -0.17 13.57
C THR A 249 24.16 1.04 13.41
N GLY A 250 25.32 0.97 14.06
CA GLY A 250 26.33 2.03 14.04
C GLY A 250 27.57 1.66 13.23
N VAL A 251 28.25 2.68 12.71
CA VAL A 251 29.63 2.62 12.20
C VAL A 251 30.50 3.47 13.12
N ARG A 252 31.56 2.88 13.69
CA ARG A 252 32.47 3.54 14.63
C ARG A 252 33.85 3.79 14.04
N CYS A 253 34.41 4.96 14.31
CA CYS A 253 35.78 5.35 14.02
C CYS A 253 36.43 5.97 15.28
N ALA A 254 37.66 5.57 15.56
CA ALA A 254 38.48 6.24 16.58
C ALA A 254 38.96 7.59 16.03
N GLY A 255 38.90 8.65 16.86
CA GLY A 255 39.64 9.88 16.62
C GLY A 255 41.03 9.78 17.22
N TYR A 256 42.07 9.74 16.39
CA TYR A 256 43.46 9.86 16.83
C TYR A 256 44.04 11.21 16.42
N SER A 257 45.28 11.51 16.82
CA SER A 257 46.03 12.69 16.38
C SER A 257 46.33 12.70 14.88
N LYS A 258 46.29 11.54 14.24
CA LYS A 258 46.27 11.36 12.78
C LYS A 258 44.82 11.26 12.29
N GLU A 259 44.55 11.80 11.11
CA GLU A 259 43.28 11.55 10.40
C GLU A 259 43.13 10.06 10.06
N GLU A 260 42.11 9.43 10.64
CA GLU A 260 41.60 8.12 10.28
C GLU A 260 40.54 8.26 9.20
N THR A 261 40.49 7.33 8.25
CA THR A 261 39.62 7.45 7.07
C THR A 261 38.97 6.12 6.72
N THR A 262 37.75 6.16 6.19
CA THR A 262 37.05 5.01 5.62
C THR A 262 36.05 5.45 4.57
N PHE A 263 35.88 4.67 3.50
CA PHE A 263 34.96 4.99 2.41
C PHE A 263 34.14 3.79 1.96
N TRP A 264 32.97 4.08 1.38
CA TRP A 264 32.04 3.12 0.81
C TRP A 264 31.73 3.47 -0.64
N ILE A 265 31.52 2.44 -1.46
CA ILE A 265 31.02 2.59 -2.82
C ILE A 265 29.50 2.45 -2.81
N LEU A 266 28.80 3.50 -3.27
CA LEU A 266 27.34 3.65 -3.24
C LEU A 266 26.66 3.32 -4.58
N GLY A 267 27.42 3.00 -5.62
CA GLY A 267 26.90 2.53 -6.90
C GLY A 267 26.05 3.54 -7.71
N ARG A 268 26.02 4.82 -7.32
CA ARG A 268 25.26 5.93 -7.96
C ARG A 268 23.73 5.82 -7.97
N GLY A 269 23.13 4.66 -7.69
CA GLY A 269 21.68 4.46 -7.74
C GLY A 269 20.88 4.92 -6.51
N LEU A 270 21.56 5.27 -5.42
CA LEU A 270 20.91 5.75 -4.19
C LEU A 270 20.48 7.22 -4.30
N SER A 271 19.61 7.66 -3.40
CA SER A 271 19.04 9.02 -3.39
C SER A 271 19.16 9.75 -2.05
N ARG A 272 19.16 9.03 -0.91
CA ARG A 272 19.24 9.67 0.41
C ARG A 272 20.12 8.87 1.38
N LEU A 273 20.86 9.57 2.22
CA LEU A 273 21.55 9.03 3.39
C LEU A 273 21.00 9.71 4.64
N LYS A 274 20.39 8.95 5.54
CA LYS A 274 19.90 9.42 6.84
C LYS A 274 20.67 8.79 8.00
N GLY A 275 20.74 9.46 9.15
CA GLY A 275 21.35 8.91 10.37
C GLY A 275 21.64 9.99 11.42
N VAL A 276 22.37 9.63 12.48
CA VAL A 276 22.97 10.58 13.42
C VAL A 276 24.49 10.45 13.41
N VAL A 277 25.22 11.54 13.55
CA VAL A 277 26.69 11.56 13.64
C VAL A 277 27.05 12.21 14.97
N GLY A 278 27.82 11.54 15.82
CA GLY A 278 28.27 12.13 17.07
C GLY A 278 29.31 11.29 17.80
N ILE A 279 29.70 11.70 19.00
CA ILE A 279 30.58 10.93 19.86
C ILE A 279 29.76 9.90 20.64
N ASP A 280 30.24 8.66 20.67
CA ASP A 280 29.65 7.55 21.41
C ASP A 280 29.63 7.86 22.91
N ASP A 281 28.49 7.67 23.58
CA ASP A 281 28.28 8.07 24.98
C ASP A 281 29.22 7.33 25.96
N SER A 282 29.85 6.22 25.53
CA SER A 282 30.92 5.52 26.27
C SER A 282 32.27 6.24 26.27
N SER A 283 32.43 7.33 25.52
CA SER A 283 33.65 8.14 25.45
C SER A 283 33.81 9.07 26.66
N ASN A 284 35.02 9.63 26.85
CA ASN A 284 35.29 10.64 27.86
C ASN A 284 34.42 11.91 27.66
N SER A 285 33.91 12.52 28.73
CA SER A 285 33.06 13.72 28.63
C SER A 285 33.78 14.99 28.14
N LYS A 286 35.12 14.95 27.98
CA LYS A 286 35.94 15.98 27.33
C LYS A 286 36.25 15.67 25.86
N ALA A 287 35.74 14.56 25.33
CA ALA A 287 35.95 14.15 23.94
C ALA A 287 35.51 15.24 22.96
N ARG A 288 36.36 15.50 21.97
CA ARG A 288 36.06 16.37 20.82
C ARG A 288 36.70 15.74 19.59
N VAL A 289 35.93 15.59 18.51
CA VAL A 289 36.43 15.03 17.24
C VAL A 289 36.16 16.01 16.12
N LYS A 290 37.12 16.17 15.21
CA LYS A 290 36.85 16.73 13.90
C LYS A 290 36.32 15.59 13.02
N VAL A 291 35.19 15.82 12.38
CA VAL A 291 34.57 14.89 11.42
C VAL A 291 34.31 15.59 10.10
N THR A 292 34.75 14.95 9.02
CA THR A 292 34.42 15.35 7.65
C THR A 292 33.81 14.15 6.93
N ILE A 293 32.55 14.26 6.50
CA ILE A 293 31.85 13.28 5.65
C ILE A 293 31.67 13.92 4.28
N THR A 294 32.09 13.25 3.21
CA THR A 294 31.93 13.74 1.83
C THR A 294 31.24 12.72 0.92
N ALA A 295 30.56 13.24 -0.12
CA ALA A 295 29.93 12.49 -1.20
C ALA A 295 30.53 12.94 -2.54
N ASP A 296 31.26 12.04 -3.23
CA ASP A 296 32.11 12.35 -4.39
C ASP A 296 32.98 13.63 -4.14
N GLY A 297 33.52 13.77 -2.92
CA GLY A 297 34.36 14.88 -2.48
C GLY A 297 33.62 16.15 -2.02
N LYS A 298 32.29 16.24 -2.19
CA LYS A 298 31.48 17.36 -1.66
C LYS A 298 31.15 17.14 -0.18
N PRO A 299 31.39 18.10 0.73
CA PRO A 299 31.08 17.91 2.14
C PRO A 299 29.57 17.78 2.39
N LEU A 300 29.19 16.76 3.17
CA LEU A 300 27.86 16.57 3.76
C LEU A 300 27.85 17.01 5.24
N VAL A 301 28.97 16.79 5.93
CA VAL A 301 29.27 17.23 7.29
C VAL A 301 30.75 17.62 7.29
N ASP A 302 31.11 18.81 7.80
CA ASP A 302 32.51 19.17 8.07
C ASP A 302 32.55 20.09 9.29
N GLN A 303 32.84 19.51 10.46
CA GLN A 303 32.78 20.24 11.73
C GLN A 303 33.53 19.53 12.86
N GLU A 304 33.75 20.25 13.95
CA GLU A 304 34.03 19.63 15.25
C GLU A 304 32.71 19.23 15.95
N ILE A 305 32.75 18.14 16.71
CA ILE A 305 31.68 17.66 17.59
C ILE A 305 32.28 17.42 18.97
N SER A 306 31.67 17.97 20.02
CA SER A 306 32.02 17.68 21.42
C SER A 306 31.11 16.59 22.00
N TYR A 307 31.53 15.95 23.10
CA TYR A 307 30.68 15.02 23.85
C TYR A 307 29.31 15.64 24.18
N GLY A 308 28.24 14.84 24.06
CA GLY A 308 26.86 15.33 24.22
C GLY A 308 26.32 16.18 23.05
N GLN A 309 27.09 16.35 21.97
CA GLN A 309 26.62 16.95 20.72
C GLN A 309 26.43 15.88 19.63
N SER A 310 25.49 16.14 18.73
CA SER A 310 25.09 15.21 17.66
C SER A 310 24.54 15.98 16.45
N VAL A 311 24.89 15.52 15.25
CA VAL A 311 24.44 16.07 13.96
C VAL A 311 23.43 15.11 13.33
N ASN A 312 22.25 15.61 12.96
CA ASN A 312 21.31 14.85 12.15
C ASN A 312 21.78 14.85 10.69
N LEU A 313 22.11 13.67 10.17
CA LEU A 313 22.46 13.46 8.78
C LEU A 313 21.18 13.16 8.00
N ASP A 314 20.87 13.98 6.99
CA ASP A 314 19.74 13.77 6.07
C ASP A 314 20.08 14.33 4.68
N ALA A 315 21.11 13.73 4.07
CA ALA A 315 21.74 14.21 2.84
C ALA A 315 21.11 13.59 1.58
N ASP A 316 21.06 14.38 0.51
CA ASP A 316 20.92 13.87 -0.86
C ASP A 316 22.22 13.18 -1.29
N VAL A 317 22.11 11.96 -1.81
CA VAL A 317 23.23 11.19 -2.37
C VAL A 317 22.96 10.70 -3.80
N SER A 318 22.02 11.36 -4.50
CA SER A 318 21.66 11.09 -5.89
C SER A 318 22.87 11.10 -6.81
N GLY A 319 23.17 9.95 -7.43
CA GLY A 319 24.28 9.81 -8.38
C GLY A 319 25.67 9.63 -7.75
N VAL A 320 25.80 9.61 -6.42
CA VAL A 320 27.10 9.54 -5.71
C VAL A 320 27.75 8.16 -5.85
N LEU A 321 29.05 8.12 -6.16
CA LEU A 321 29.82 6.87 -6.21
C LEU A 321 30.52 6.55 -4.89
N ARG A 322 31.15 7.53 -4.24
CA ARG A 322 31.97 7.37 -3.02
C ARG A 322 31.39 8.21 -1.89
N LEU A 323 31.03 7.55 -0.80
CA LEU A 323 30.86 8.19 0.51
C LEU A 323 32.18 8.02 1.28
N GLU A 324 32.76 9.10 1.78
CA GLU A 324 34.00 9.07 2.56
C GLU A 324 33.79 9.71 3.93
N LEU A 325 34.31 9.08 4.98
CA LEU A 325 34.39 9.57 6.35
C LEU A 325 35.86 9.77 6.73
N LYS A 326 36.15 10.92 7.34
CA LYS A 326 37.43 11.28 7.95
C LYS A 326 37.20 11.71 9.39
N VAL A 327 38.06 11.26 10.30
CA VAL A 327 37.96 11.50 11.75
C VAL A 327 39.33 11.79 12.36
N SER A 328 39.42 12.79 13.23
CA SER A 328 40.58 13.01 14.09
C SER A 328 40.18 13.57 15.46
N ASP A 329 41.03 13.39 16.47
CA ASP A 329 40.86 14.00 17.79
C ASP A 329 41.18 15.51 17.73
N ALA A 330 40.19 16.34 18.04
CA ALA A 330 40.34 17.80 18.07
C ALA A 330 41.12 18.29 19.32
N ASN A 331 41.47 17.39 20.25
CA ASN A 331 42.31 17.70 21.41
C ASN A 331 43.80 17.44 21.16
N ALA A 332 44.19 16.79 20.05
CA ALA A 332 45.56 16.30 19.82
C ALA A 332 46.66 17.38 19.87
N GLY A 333 46.33 18.65 19.62
CA GLY A 333 47.27 19.78 19.74
C GLY A 333 47.46 20.35 21.15
N THR A 334 46.74 19.85 22.16
CA THR A 334 46.65 20.49 23.49
C THR A 334 47.71 20.04 24.51
N GLY A 335 48.71 19.25 24.09
CA GLY A 335 49.78 18.76 24.98
C GLY A 335 49.37 17.62 25.93
N SER A 336 48.14 17.10 25.81
CA SER A 336 47.71 15.90 26.53
C SER A 336 48.30 14.65 25.89
N ASN A 337 49.10 13.88 26.62
CA ASN A 337 49.55 12.55 26.20
C ASN A 337 48.36 11.58 26.18
N SER A 338 47.63 11.54 25.07
CA SER A 338 46.44 10.71 24.89
C SER A 338 46.76 9.24 25.15
N SER A 339 46.26 8.72 26.27
CA SER A 339 46.31 7.29 26.54
C SER A 339 45.27 6.56 25.70
N SER A 340 45.46 5.27 25.42
CA SER A 340 44.50 4.48 24.64
C SER A 340 43.12 4.32 25.31
N ASN A 341 42.97 4.75 26.58
CA ASN A 341 41.69 4.81 27.29
C ASN A 341 40.95 6.15 27.11
N GLU A 342 41.57 7.15 26.49
CA GLU A 342 40.99 8.49 26.28
C GLU A 342 40.59 8.77 24.82
N THR A 343 40.87 7.82 23.93
CA THR A 343 40.55 7.90 22.49
C THR A 343 39.03 8.11 22.30
N PRO A 344 38.59 9.24 21.71
CA PRO A 344 37.18 9.47 21.45
C PRO A 344 36.68 8.62 20.28
N TYR A 345 35.49 8.03 20.40
CA TYR A 345 34.87 7.28 19.32
C TYR A 345 33.76 8.11 18.65
N LEU A 346 33.96 8.47 17.40
CA LEU A 346 32.88 8.93 16.54
C LEU A 346 32.04 7.71 16.13
N THR A 347 30.72 7.80 16.29
CA THR A 347 29.77 6.84 15.75
C THR A 347 28.81 7.53 14.79
N ILE A 348 28.72 7.03 13.55
CA ILE A 348 27.58 7.28 12.66
C ILE A 348 26.50 6.25 13.05
N GLY A 349 25.49 6.68 13.78
CA GLY A 349 24.45 5.86 14.37
C GLY A 349 23.19 5.74 13.53
N ASN A 350 22.61 4.53 13.51
CA ASN A 350 21.36 4.18 12.82
C ASN A 350 21.32 4.70 11.37
N ALA A 351 22.45 4.68 10.68
CA ALA A 351 22.57 5.27 9.36
C ALA A 351 21.99 4.36 8.29
N VAL A 352 21.15 4.91 7.42
CA VAL A 352 20.39 4.18 6.40
C VAL A 352 20.52 4.88 5.05
N LEU A 353 20.89 4.10 4.05
CA LEU A 353 20.94 4.44 2.63
C LEU A 353 19.59 4.08 1.98
N LEU A 354 19.01 5.02 1.24
CA LEU A 354 17.68 4.90 0.63
C LEU A 354 17.73 5.06 -0.89
N GLY A 355 16.95 4.24 -1.61
CA GLY A 355 16.88 4.26 -3.08
C GLY A 355 15.80 3.33 -3.64
N SER A 356 15.93 2.96 -4.92
CA SER A 356 15.14 1.87 -5.50
C SER A 356 15.59 0.51 -4.96
N GLU A 357 14.73 -0.50 -5.09
CA GLU A 357 15.05 -1.88 -4.70
C GLU A 357 16.31 -2.41 -5.42
N GLU A 358 16.40 -2.17 -6.73
CA GLU A 358 17.57 -2.49 -7.56
C GLU A 358 18.86 -1.79 -7.06
N ALA A 359 18.78 -0.49 -6.77
CA ALA A 359 19.94 0.28 -6.31
C ALA A 359 20.44 -0.14 -4.92
N VAL A 360 19.52 -0.52 -4.02
CA VAL A 360 19.86 -1.01 -2.68
C VAL A 360 20.37 -2.46 -2.74
N ALA A 361 19.82 -3.30 -3.63
CA ALA A 361 20.31 -4.65 -3.87
C ALA A 361 21.71 -4.70 -4.53
N ALA A 362 22.08 -3.65 -5.29
CA ALA A 362 23.41 -3.54 -5.90
C ALA A 362 24.54 -3.19 -4.90
N LEU A 363 24.21 -2.76 -3.67
CA LEU A 363 25.21 -2.35 -2.68
C LEU A 363 26.09 -3.53 -2.24
N GLY A 364 27.41 -3.39 -2.45
CA GLY A 364 28.39 -4.44 -2.14
C GLY A 364 28.55 -5.53 -3.21
N LEU A 365 27.82 -5.45 -4.34
CA LEU A 365 28.02 -6.34 -5.49
C LEU A 365 29.08 -5.85 -6.48
N THR A 366 29.55 -4.61 -6.35
CA THR A 366 30.65 -4.03 -7.15
C THR A 366 31.97 -4.09 -6.38
N PRO A 367 33.03 -4.74 -6.90
CA PRO A 367 34.38 -4.70 -6.34
C PRO A 367 35.09 -3.36 -6.58
#